data_AF-A0A382LNW1-F1
#
_entry.id   AF-A0A382LNW1-F1
#
_cell.length_a   1.000
_cell.length_b   1.000
_cell.length_c   1.000
_cell.angle_alpha   90.00
_cell.angle_beta   90.00
_cell.angle_gamma   90.00
#
_symmetry.space_group_name_H-M   'P 1'
#
loop_
_entity.id
_entity.type
_entity.pdbx_description
1 polymer ?
#
loop_
_entity_poly.entity_id
_entity_poly.type
_entity_poly.pdbx_seq_one_letter_code
_entity_poly.pdbx_strand_id
1 'polypeptide(L)'
;MKIIFSIIILSYLSAVDITFSVDVSNEDLTSGCSPTVAGTFNNWSLVYNLTDLGYGKWETTIDLNSNSYYEYKFGICSWQLENLSPEGSCTITNYGYTNRFLNTPDEDLALETYYYASCDISNSTLVWSDEFDAPDIDMTKWSYDVGTGNWGWGNGEAQYYTDNSTNSFIEDGKLIIKAEHQFYAGSNYTSARMVTRNKGDWTYGRIEVRAKLPAGTGTWPA
;
A
#
# COMPACT_ATOMS: atom_id res chain seq x y z
N MET A 1 30.54 53.07 -36.32
CA MET A 1 29.88 51.80 -36.66
C MET A 1 29.50 51.12 -35.35
N LYS A 2 28.24 51.21 -34.90
CA LYS A 2 27.76 50.55 -33.68
C LYS A 2 27.32 49.13 -34.07
N ILE A 3 28.07 48.13 -33.64
CA ILE A 3 27.67 46.72 -33.77
C ILE A 3 26.73 46.44 -32.61
N ILE A 4 25.46 46.18 -32.92
CA ILE A 4 24.46 45.71 -31.95
C ILE A 4 24.51 44.19 -32.01
N PHE A 5 24.97 43.55 -30.92
CA PHE A 5 24.80 42.11 -30.76
C PHE A 5 23.40 41.85 -30.21
N SER A 6 22.58 41.17 -31.00
CA SER A 6 21.33 40.56 -30.54
C SER A 6 21.63 39.12 -30.17
N ILE A 7 21.65 38.81 -28.87
CA ILE A 7 21.70 37.43 -28.38
C ILE A 7 20.26 37.00 -28.17
N ILE A 8 19.79 36.10 -29.02
CA ILE A 8 18.50 35.42 -28.86
C ILE A 8 18.81 34.13 -28.11
N ILE A 9 18.45 34.06 -26.83
CA ILE A 9 18.47 32.82 -26.05
C ILE A 9 17.13 32.13 -26.33
N LEU A 10 17.15 31.10 -27.18
CA LEU A 10 16.03 30.16 -27.27
C LEU A 10 16.17 29.17 -26.11
N SER A 11 15.47 29.41 -25.00
CA SER A 11 15.32 28.41 -23.95
C SER A 11 14.34 27.35 -24.45
N TYR A 12 14.86 26.22 -24.92
CA TYR A 12 14.06 25.01 -25.03
C TYR A 12 13.85 24.49 -23.61
N LEU A 13 12.63 24.58 -23.08
CA LEU A 13 12.27 23.83 -21.88
C LEU A 13 12.27 22.35 -22.28
N SER A 14 13.22 21.58 -21.77
CA SER A 14 13.18 20.13 -21.86
C SER A 14 12.08 19.61 -20.96
N ALA A 15 11.32 18.63 -21.42
CA ALA A 15 10.44 17.86 -20.56
C ALA A 15 11.28 16.93 -19.66
N VAL A 16 10.82 16.71 -18.44
CA VAL A 16 11.37 15.76 -17.47
C VAL A 16 10.23 14.92 -16.90
N ASP A 17 10.52 13.65 -16.63
CA ASP A 17 9.55 12.73 -16.05
C ASP A 17 9.49 12.94 -14.55
N ILE A 18 8.31 13.33 -14.04
CA ILE A 18 8.07 13.51 -12.61
C ILE A 18 7.12 12.44 -12.11
N THR A 19 7.60 11.58 -11.21
CA THR A 19 6.77 10.56 -10.55
C THR A 19 6.18 11.12 -9.27
N PHE A 20 4.86 11.26 -9.25
CA PHE A 20 4.08 11.61 -8.07
C PHE A 20 3.70 10.34 -7.31
N SER A 21 3.86 10.36 -5.98
CA SER A 21 3.55 9.21 -5.13
C SER A 21 2.75 9.65 -3.89
N VAL A 22 1.71 8.89 -3.54
CA VAL A 22 0.87 9.12 -2.36
C VAL A 22 0.55 7.81 -1.66
N ASP A 23 0.53 7.85 -0.33
CA ASP A 23 0.08 6.77 0.53
C ASP A 23 -1.30 7.11 1.11
N VAL A 24 -2.28 6.31 0.73
CA VAL A 24 -3.70 6.36 1.14
C VAL A 24 -4.05 5.20 2.07
N SER A 25 -3.06 4.53 2.68
CA SER A 25 -3.26 3.37 3.59
C SER A 25 -4.05 3.68 4.85
N ASN A 26 -4.26 4.97 5.16
CA ASN A 26 -5.04 5.45 6.29
C ASN A 26 -6.46 5.90 5.88
N GLU A 27 -6.79 5.79 4.59
CA GLU A 27 -8.06 6.23 4.02
C GLU A 27 -8.94 5.04 3.65
N ASP A 28 -10.25 5.16 3.88
CA ASP A 28 -11.24 4.17 3.45
C ASP A 28 -11.59 4.36 1.97
N LEU A 29 -10.83 3.74 1.07
CA LEU A 29 -11.13 3.80 -0.36
C LEU A 29 -12.28 2.86 -0.76
N THR A 30 -13.23 3.41 -1.51
CA THR A 30 -14.27 2.61 -2.17
C THR A 30 -13.66 1.66 -3.21
N SER A 31 -14.22 0.46 -3.36
CA SER A 31 -13.74 -0.52 -4.35
C SER A 31 -13.75 0.07 -5.76
N GLY A 32 -12.63 -0.03 -6.48
CA GLY A 32 -12.46 0.53 -7.83
C GLY A 32 -12.11 2.02 -7.86
N CYS A 33 -11.81 2.62 -6.71
CA CYS A 33 -11.32 3.98 -6.61
C CYS A 33 -9.81 4.05 -6.87
N SER A 34 -9.43 4.75 -7.93
CA SER A 34 -8.04 5.18 -8.15
C SER A 34 -7.86 6.60 -7.63
N PRO A 35 -6.87 6.86 -6.75
CA PRO A 35 -6.41 8.20 -6.46
C PRO A 35 -5.98 8.93 -7.73
N THR A 36 -6.00 10.26 -7.66
CA THR A 36 -5.66 11.15 -8.77
C THR A 36 -4.69 12.22 -8.32
N VAL A 37 -3.96 12.81 -9.27
CA VAL A 37 -3.18 14.03 -9.04
C VAL A 37 -3.64 15.13 -9.98
N ALA A 38 -3.78 16.34 -9.45
CA ALA A 38 -4.15 17.52 -10.21
C ALA A 38 -3.33 18.71 -9.77
N GLY A 39 -3.06 19.63 -10.69
CA GLY A 39 -2.24 20.79 -10.40
C GLY A 39 -2.28 21.86 -11.48
N THR A 40 -1.40 22.83 -11.36
CA THR A 40 -1.29 23.94 -12.31
C THR A 40 -0.92 23.46 -13.71
N PHE A 41 -0.25 22.31 -13.84
CA PHE A 41 0.10 21.68 -15.12
C PHE A 41 -1.10 21.12 -15.91
N ASN A 42 -2.27 20.95 -15.28
CA ASN A 42 -3.47 20.45 -15.96
C ASN A 42 -4.75 21.21 -15.59
N ASN A 43 -4.62 22.48 -15.19
CA ASN A 43 -5.74 23.32 -14.76
C ASN A 43 -6.60 22.67 -13.67
N TRP A 44 -5.97 21.98 -12.71
CA TRP A 44 -6.64 21.31 -11.58
C TRP A 44 -7.63 20.21 -12.00
N SER A 45 -7.44 19.61 -13.17
CA SER A 45 -8.29 18.53 -13.67
C SER A 45 -7.89 17.18 -13.05
N LEU A 46 -8.86 16.40 -12.57
CA LEU A 46 -8.64 15.07 -11.95
C LEU A 46 -8.48 13.95 -12.99
N VAL A 47 -7.70 14.18 -14.04
CA VAL A 47 -7.56 13.25 -15.18
C VAL A 47 -6.42 12.25 -15.03
N TYR A 48 -5.41 12.56 -14.22
CA TYR A 48 -4.28 11.66 -14.00
C TYR A 48 -4.61 10.69 -12.87
N ASN A 49 -5.08 9.50 -13.25
CA ASN A 49 -5.23 8.38 -12.33
C ASN A 49 -3.86 7.83 -11.96
N LEU A 50 -3.71 7.47 -10.68
CA LEU A 50 -2.54 6.76 -10.20
C LEU A 50 -2.75 5.26 -10.34
N THR A 51 -1.63 4.55 -10.42
CA THR A 51 -1.54 3.10 -10.45
C THR A 51 -1.28 2.57 -9.05
N ASP A 52 -1.96 1.49 -8.69
CA ASP A 52 -1.79 0.82 -7.39
C ASP A 52 -0.45 0.09 -7.35
N LEU A 53 0.35 0.36 -6.33
CA LEU A 53 1.60 -0.35 -6.04
C LEU A 53 1.43 -1.39 -4.92
N GLY A 54 0.23 -1.50 -4.35
CA GLY A 54 -0.07 -2.29 -3.17
C GLY A 54 0.15 -1.51 -1.87
N TYR A 55 -0.38 -2.07 -0.77
CA TYR A 55 -0.23 -1.54 0.59
C TYR A 55 -0.65 -0.07 0.75
N GLY A 56 -1.61 0.38 -0.05
CA GLY A 56 -2.12 1.76 -0.01
C GLY A 56 -1.23 2.77 -0.70
N LYS A 57 -0.16 2.37 -1.40
CA LYS A 57 0.71 3.29 -2.16
C LYS A 57 0.31 3.34 -3.62
N TRP A 58 0.31 4.54 -4.16
CA TRP A 58 -0.13 4.82 -5.52
C TRP A 58 0.84 5.78 -6.19
N GLU A 59 1.08 5.61 -7.50
CA GLU A 59 1.95 6.51 -8.25
C GLU A 59 1.48 6.81 -9.68
N THR A 60 2.00 7.89 -10.24
CA THR A 60 1.89 8.20 -11.66
C THR A 60 3.07 9.06 -12.10
N THR A 61 3.50 8.90 -13.35
CA THR A 61 4.56 9.73 -13.95
C THR A 61 3.95 10.70 -14.95
N ILE A 62 4.34 11.97 -14.87
CA ILE A 62 3.87 13.04 -15.75
C ILE A 62 5.07 13.81 -16.30
N ASP A 63 5.10 13.98 -17.61
CA ASP A 63 6.07 14.83 -18.30
C ASP A 63 5.79 16.30 -17.98
N LEU A 64 6.70 16.96 -17.29
CA LEU A 64 6.60 18.37 -16.94
C LEU A 64 7.78 19.16 -17.51
N ASN A 65 7.63 20.47 -17.69
CA ASN A 65 8.75 21.30 -18.09
C ASN A 65 9.79 21.30 -16.97
N SER A 66 11.08 21.14 -17.31
CA SER A 66 12.19 21.31 -16.38
C SER A 66 12.28 22.73 -15.84
N ASN A 67 12.97 22.89 -14.70
CA ASN A 67 13.26 24.19 -14.07
C ASN A 67 12.01 25.07 -13.89
N SER A 68 10.87 24.47 -13.58
CA SER A 68 9.56 25.12 -13.54
C SER A 68 8.88 24.90 -12.18
N TYR A 69 8.02 25.85 -11.79
CA TYR A 69 7.25 25.78 -10.55
C TYR A 69 5.83 25.30 -10.82
N TYR A 70 5.37 24.34 -10.03
CA TYR A 70 4.02 23.80 -10.07
C TYR A 70 3.42 23.73 -8.67
N GLU A 71 2.10 23.85 -8.59
CA GLU A 71 1.30 23.50 -7.41
C GLU A 71 0.42 22.31 -7.73
N TYR A 72 0.19 21.43 -6.76
CA TYR A 72 -0.59 20.22 -6.96
C TYR A 72 -1.29 19.75 -5.69
N LYS A 73 -2.24 18.83 -5.87
CA LYS A 73 -2.95 18.10 -4.82
C LYS A 73 -3.26 16.68 -5.29
N PHE A 74 -3.29 15.76 -4.34
CA PHE A 74 -3.89 14.45 -4.54
C PHE A 74 -5.40 14.52 -4.33
N GLY A 75 -6.13 13.64 -4.99
CA GLY A 75 -7.55 13.43 -4.76
C GLY A 75 -7.90 11.95 -4.66
N ILE A 76 -8.92 11.64 -3.86
CA ILE A 76 -9.47 10.28 -3.72
C ILE A 76 -10.88 10.23 -4.30
N CYS A 77 -11.17 9.14 -5.02
CA CYS A 77 -12.52 8.71 -5.42
C CYS A 77 -13.43 9.78 -6.06
N SER A 78 -12.91 10.50 -7.06
CA SER A 78 -13.61 11.53 -7.85
C SER A 78 -14.15 12.74 -7.06
N TRP A 79 -13.55 13.90 -7.35
CA TRP A 79 -13.90 15.28 -6.93
C TRP A 79 -13.45 15.74 -5.54
N GLN A 80 -12.92 14.86 -4.68
CA GLN A 80 -12.34 15.29 -3.41
C GLN A 80 -10.82 15.41 -3.51
N LEU A 81 -10.35 16.65 -3.60
CA LEU A 81 -8.95 16.97 -3.37
C LEU A 81 -8.64 16.99 -1.89
N GLU A 82 -7.40 16.65 -1.54
CA GLU A 82 -6.91 16.65 -0.17
C GLU A 82 -7.03 18.03 0.49
N ASN A 83 -7.32 18.04 1.78
CA ASN A 83 -7.33 19.24 2.60
C ASN A 83 -6.06 19.28 3.45
N LEU A 84 -5.16 20.21 3.15
CA LEU A 84 -3.83 20.30 3.76
C LEU A 84 -3.78 21.41 4.80
N SER A 85 -3.04 21.18 5.89
CA SER A 85 -2.76 22.23 6.85
C SER A 85 -1.89 23.33 6.23
N PRO A 86 -2.21 24.62 6.44
CA PRO A 86 -1.23 25.67 6.19
C PRO A 86 0.02 25.42 7.04
N GLU A 87 1.18 25.89 6.55
CA GLU A 87 2.49 25.79 7.23
C GLU A 87 3.13 24.39 7.28
N GLY A 88 2.61 23.42 6.51
CA GLY A 88 3.27 22.13 6.32
C GLY A 88 4.60 22.29 5.58
N SER A 89 5.57 21.41 5.86
CA SER A 89 6.88 21.41 5.19
C SER A 89 6.79 21.23 3.66
N CYS A 90 5.70 20.61 3.20
CA CYS A 90 5.42 20.32 1.80
C CYS A 90 4.34 21.23 1.19
N THR A 91 3.85 22.25 1.93
CA THR A 91 2.73 23.09 1.48
C THR A 91 3.10 24.54 1.23
N ILE A 92 2.29 25.16 0.38
CA ILE A 92 2.27 26.59 0.12
C ILE A 92 0.82 27.07 0.21
N THR A 93 0.59 28.24 0.81
CA THR A 93 -0.75 28.83 0.91
C THR A 93 -0.80 30.14 0.12
N ASN A 94 -1.55 30.13 -0.98
CA ASN A 94 -1.76 31.29 -1.84
C ASN A 94 -3.26 31.56 -2.02
N TYR A 95 -3.68 32.80 -1.84
CA TYR A 95 -5.08 33.24 -2.02
C TYR A 95 -6.12 32.40 -1.25
N GLY A 96 -5.75 31.87 -0.08
CA GLY A 96 -6.63 31.03 0.74
C GLY A 96 -6.67 29.55 0.36
N TYR A 97 -5.88 29.12 -0.62
CA TYR A 97 -5.71 27.72 -0.98
C TYR A 97 -4.37 27.20 -0.49
N THR A 98 -4.39 26.10 0.27
CA THR A 98 -3.18 25.39 0.68
C THR A 98 -2.96 24.18 -0.22
N ASN A 99 -1.88 24.21 -0.98
CA ASN A 99 -1.49 23.21 -1.99
C ASN A 99 -0.12 22.64 -1.66
N ARG A 100 0.25 21.53 -2.30
CA ARG A 100 1.65 21.10 -2.38
C ARG A 100 2.35 21.90 -3.48
N PHE A 101 3.67 22.05 -3.40
CA PHE A 101 4.48 22.70 -4.43
C PHE A 101 5.58 21.77 -4.95
N LEU A 102 6.01 22.03 -6.18
CA LEU A 102 7.08 21.31 -6.88
C LEU A 102 7.91 22.29 -7.69
N ASN A 103 9.24 22.22 -7.53
CA ASN A 103 10.19 22.80 -8.48
C ASN A 103 10.82 21.66 -9.26
N THR A 104 10.57 21.58 -10.56
CA THR A 104 11.13 20.51 -11.40
C THR A 104 12.63 20.74 -11.65
N PRO A 105 13.48 19.69 -11.57
CA PRO A 105 14.89 19.80 -11.95
C PRO A 105 15.08 19.73 -13.47
N ASP A 106 16.32 19.60 -13.93
CA ASP A 106 16.70 19.35 -15.32
C ASP A 106 16.90 17.86 -15.65
N GLU A 107 16.52 16.98 -14.74
CA GLU A 107 16.50 15.53 -14.86
C GLU A 107 15.19 14.94 -14.33
N ASP A 108 14.96 13.65 -14.57
CA ASP A 108 13.78 12.95 -14.06
C ASP A 108 13.82 12.85 -12.53
N LEU A 109 12.65 12.96 -11.89
CA LEU A 109 12.54 12.98 -10.43
C LEU A 109 11.34 12.18 -9.94
N ALA A 110 11.60 11.20 -9.09
CA ALA A 110 10.57 10.59 -8.26
C ALA A 110 10.42 11.36 -6.94
N LEU A 111 9.21 11.82 -6.65
CA LEU A 111 8.90 12.53 -5.41
C LEU A 111 8.76 11.55 -4.25
N GLU A 112 9.09 12.03 -3.05
CA GLU A 112 8.81 11.32 -1.80
C GLU A 112 7.32 10.96 -1.69
N THR A 113 7.02 9.75 -1.21
CA THR A 113 5.65 9.33 -0.93
C THR A 113 5.16 9.99 0.34
N TYR A 114 4.17 10.86 0.24
CA TYR A 114 3.50 11.43 1.42
C TYR A 114 2.24 10.67 1.77
N TYR A 115 1.89 10.64 3.06
CA TYR A 115 0.53 10.28 3.45
C TYR A 115 -0.47 11.30 2.88
N TYR A 116 -1.62 10.81 2.42
CA TYR A 116 -2.71 11.64 1.91
C TYR A 116 -3.09 12.73 2.92
N ALA A 117 -3.30 13.96 2.44
CA ALA A 117 -3.61 15.13 3.27
C ALA A 117 -2.58 15.46 4.38
N SER A 118 -1.36 14.91 4.31
CA SER A 118 -0.26 15.18 5.25
C SER A 118 1.06 15.50 4.56
N CYS A 119 1.96 16.17 5.27
CA CYS A 119 3.37 16.31 4.89
C CYS A 119 4.28 15.27 5.56
N ASP A 120 3.71 14.29 6.26
CA ASP A 120 4.45 13.15 6.78
C ASP A 120 4.81 12.20 5.63
N ILE A 121 6.08 11.84 5.55
CA ILE A 121 6.61 10.95 4.52
C ILE A 121 6.29 9.50 4.93
N SER A 122 5.67 8.74 4.02
CA SER A 122 5.49 7.29 4.16
C SER A 122 6.77 6.54 3.79
N ASN A 123 7.72 6.58 4.72
CA ASN A 123 8.97 5.81 4.66
C ASN A 123 8.79 4.32 5.03
N SER A 124 7.57 3.79 4.94
CA SER A 124 7.32 2.37 5.15
C SER A 124 7.94 1.58 3.99
N THR A 125 8.96 0.79 4.29
CA THR A 125 9.48 -0.17 3.31
C THR A 125 8.78 -1.49 3.54
N LEU A 126 8.21 -2.09 2.49
CA LEU A 126 7.73 -3.46 2.58
C LEU A 126 8.92 -4.38 2.80
N VAL A 127 8.98 -5.02 3.97
CA VAL A 127 10.08 -5.94 4.32
C VAL A 127 9.68 -7.40 4.23
N TRP A 128 8.37 -7.69 4.20
CA TRP A 128 7.84 -9.04 4.07
C TRP A 128 6.37 -8.99 3.68
N SER A 129 5.95 -9.92 2.82
CA SER A 129 4.55 -10.17 2.49
C SER A 129 4.33 -11.58 1.95
N ASP A 130 3.08 -12.00 1.93
CA ASP A 130 2.63 -13.17 1.20
C ASP A 130 1.22 -12.92 0.65
N GLU A 131 1.12 -12.79 -0.67
CA GLU A 131 -0.13 -12.54 -1.38
C GLU A 131 -0.86 -13.85 -1.76
N PHE A 132 -0.24 -15.01 -1.50
CA PHE A 132 -0.79 -16.33 -1.80
C PHE A 132 -1.16 -16.55 -3.28
N ASP A 133 -0.40 -15.94 -4.20
CA ASP A 133 -0.57 -16.11 -5.64
C ASP A 133 0.07 -17.40 -6.19
N ALA A 134 0.99 -17.99 -5.43
CA ALA A 134 1.60 -19.27 -5.76
C ALA A 134 0.59 -20.42 -5.55
N PRO A 135 0.70 -21.53 -6.31
CA PRO A 135 -0.21 -22.67 -6.13
C PRO A 135 -0.06 -23.37 -4.78
N ASP A 136 1.12 -23.28 -4.17
CA ASP A 136 1.47 -23.94 -2.92
C ASP A 136 1.89 -22.91 -1.87
N ILE A 137 1.63 -23.24 -0.59
CA ILE A 137 2.07 -22.43 0.55
C ILE A 137 3.60 -22.36 0.59
N ASP A 138 4.14 -21.16 0.69
CA ASP A 138 5.59 -20.95 0.77
C ASP A 138 6.14 -21.37 2.14
N MET A 139 6.65 -22.60 2.20
CA MET A 139 7.24 -23.15 3.41
C MET A 139 8.58 -22.50 3.80
N THR A 140 9.14 -21.60 3.00
CA THR A 140 10.26 -20.74 3.44
C THR A 140 9.78 -19.59 4.33
N LYS A 141 8.49 -19.21 4.23
CA LYS A 141 7.84 -18.18 5.06
C LYS A 141 7.03 -18.76 6.22
N TRP A 142 6.37 -19.89 6.00
CA TRP A 142 5.42 -20.49 6.95
C TRP A 142 5.87 -21.83 7.50
N SER A 143 5.49 -22.13 8.75
CA SER A 143 5.60 -23.45 9.39
C SER A 143 4.27 -23.84 10.05
N TYR A 144 4.13 -25.10 10.45
CA TYR A 144 2.96 -25.59 11.18
C TYR A 144 3.29 -25.92 12.64
N ASP A 145 2.38 -25.54 13.53
CA ASP A 145 2.30 -26.11 14.88
C ASP A 145 1.26 -27.25 14.83
N VAL A 146 1.73 -28.50 14.88
CA VAL A 146 0.89 -29.72 14.72
C VAL A 146 0.49 -30.31 16.07
N GLY A 147 -0.77 -30.76 16.18
CA GLY A 147 -1.32 -31.44 17.34
C GLY A 147 -2.25 -30.59 18.20
N THR A 148 -2.43 -31.01 19.45
CA THR A 148 -3.33 -30.38 20.45
C THR A 148 -2.61 -29.48 21.44
N GLY A 149 -1.27 -29.37 21.33
CA GLY A 149 -0.44 -28.62 22.25
C GLY A 149 -0.57 -29.10 23.70
N ASN A 150 -0.05 -28.30 24.63
CA ASN A 150 -0.25 -28.56 26.06
C ASN A 150 -1.61 -28.00 26.50
N TRP A 151 -2.47 -28.84 27.11
CA TRP A 151 -3.81 -28.45 27.58
C TRP A 151 -4.68 -27.76 26.52
N GLY A 152 -4.73 -28.30 25.29
CA GLY A 152 -5.50 -27.69 24.19
C GLY A 152 -4.98 -26.30 23.86
N TRP A 153 -3.68 -26.22 23.58
CA TRP A 153 -2.93 -24.97 23.36
C TRP A 153 -3.07 -23.91 24.46
N GLY A 154 -3.30 -24.36 25.71
CA GLY A 154 -3.45 -23.48 26.87
C GLY A 154 -4.87 -22.95 27.07
N ASN A 155 -5.84 -23.34 26.24
CA ASN A 155 -7.21 -22.84 26.29
C ASN A 155 -8.27 -23.95 26.26
N GLY A 156 -7.87 -25.22 26.39
CA GLY A 156 -8.81 -26.34 26.27
C GLY A 156 -9.41 -26.49 24.87
N GLU A 157 -8.67 -26.07 23.83
CA GLU A 157 -9.07 -26.17 22.43
C GLU A 157 -9.34 -27.63 22.00
N ALA A 158 -10.37 -27.83 21.17
CA ALA A 158 -10.89 -29.16 20.84
C ALA A 158 -10.29 -29.77 19.56
N GLN A 159 -9.63 -28.95 18.73
CA GLN A 159 -9.09 -29.34 17.44
C GLN A 159 -7.69 -29.94 17.54
N TYR A 160 -7.37 -30.83 16.61
CA TYR A 160 -6.00 -31.25 16.32
C TYR A 160 -5.52 -30.44 15.11
N TYR A 161 -4.50 -29.60 15.27
CA TYR A 161 -3.91 -28.89 14.14
C TYR A 161 -3.08 -29.84 13.28
N THR A 162 -3.23 -29.75 11.96
CA THR A 162 -2.49 -30.56 10.98
C THR A 162 -1.71 -29.68 10.01
N ASP A 163 -0.82 -30.30 9.25
CA ASP A 163 -0.14 -29.77 8.07
C ASP A 163 -0.74 -30.36 6.76
N ASN A 164 -1.93 -30.96 6.85
CA ASN A 164 -2.59 -31.57 5.69
C ASN A 164 -3.24 -30.49 4.80
N SER A 165 -3.21 -30.73 3.49
CA SER A 165 -3.85 -29.87 2.48
C SER A 165 -5.38 -29.81 2.58
N THR A 166 -6.01 -30.63 3.44
CA THR A 166 -7.44 -30.52 3.75
C THR A 166 -7.74 -29.38 4.73
N ASN A 167 -6.76 -28.99 5.55
CA ASN A 167 -6.91 -27.96 6.58
C ASN A 167 -6.23 -26.64 6.22
N SER A 168 -5.21 -26.65 5.35
CA SER A 168 -4.62 -25.42 4.81
C SER A 168 -4.19 -25.58 3.35
N PHE A 169 -4.65 -24.69 2.48
CA PHE A 169 -4.32 -24.70 1.05
C PHE A 169 -4.54 -23.32 0.44
N ILE A 170 -4.00 -23.09 -0.77
CA ILE A 170 -4.27 -21.88 -1.53
C ILE A 170 -5.38 -22.15 -2.54
N GLU A 171 -6.38 -21.28 -2.58
CA GLU A 171 -7.48 -21.31 -3.55
C GLU A 171 -7.84 -19.88 -3.94
N ASP A 172 -7.93 -19.60 -5.25
CA ASP A 172 -8.27 -18.28 -5.81
C ASP A 172 -7.45 -17.11 -5.23
N GLY A 173 -6.12 -17.30 -5.14
CA GLY A 173 -5.17 -16.29 -4.62
C GLY A 173 -5.34 -16.01 -3.13
N LYS A 174 -5.82 -16.98 -2.35
CA LYS A 174 -6.08 -16.82 -0.91
C LYS A 174 -5.62 -18.05 -0.15
N LEU A 175 -4.98 -17.82 0.99
CA LEU A 175 -4.81 -18.86 1.99
C LEU A 175 -6.17 -19.22 2.61
N ILE A 176 -6.54 -20.50 2.48
CA ILE A 176 -7.71 -21.08 3.13
C ILE A 176 -7.24 -21.87 4.34
N ILE A 177 -7.67 -21.47 5.54
CA ILE A 177 -7.57 -22.29 6.76
C ILE A 177 -8.95 -22.86 7.06
N LYS A 178 -9.06 -24.17 7.02
CA LYS A 178 -10.34 -24.89 7.11
C LYS A 178 -10.36 -25.79 8.33
N ALA A 179 -11.27 -25.47 9.25
CA ALA A 179 -11.65 -26.39 10.32
C ALA A 179 -12.64 -27.43 9.78
N GLU A 180 -12.42 -28.71 10.10
CA GLU A 180 -13.30 -29.81 9.71
C GLU A 180 -13.77 -30.60 10.93
N HIS A 181 -15.03 -31.04 10.93
CA HIS A 181 -15.53 -32.00 11.91
C HIS A 181 -15.16 -33.41 11.45
N GLN A 182 -13.96 -33.81 11.81
CA GLN A 182 -13.36 -35.09 11.45
C GLN A 182 -12.68 -35.66 12.69
N PHE A 183 -13.01 -36.90 13.03
CA PHE A 183 -12.28 -37.61 14.07
C PHE A 183 -10.87 -37.93 13.60
N TYR A 184 -9.86 -37.35 14.25
CA TYR A 184 -8.46 -37.51 13.92
C TYR A 184 -7.59 -37.40 15.17
N ALA A 185 -6.70 -38.38 15.35
CA ALA A 185 -5.73 -38.42 16.45
C ALA A 185 -6.32 -38.15 17.87
N GLY A 186 -7.57 -38.58 18.11
CA GLY A 186 -8.25 -38.43 19.39
C GLY A 186 -9.08 -37.14 19.55
N SER A 187 -9.06 -36.25 18.56
CA SER A 187 -9.89 -35.04 18.51
C SER A 187 -11.03 -35.20 17.50
N ASN A 188 -12.17 -34.58 17.77
CA ASN A 188 -13.32 -34.60 16.85
C ASN A 188 -13.23 -33.54 15.73
N TYR A 189 -12.26 -32.64 15.82
CA TYR A 189 -12.07 -31.55 14.88
C TYR A 189 -10.62 -31.49 14.42
N THR A 190 -10.40 -31.13 13.16
CA THR A 190 -9.09 -30.78 12.60
C THR A 190 -9.09 -29.33 12.15
N SER A 191 -7.93 -28.69 12.13
CA SER A 191 -7.73 -27.34 11.60
C SER A 191 -6.24 -27.15 11.24
N ALA A 192 -5.82 -25.94 10.90
CA ALA A 192 -4.40 -25.60 10.73
C ALA A 192 -4.00 -24.42 11.65
N ARG A 193 -2.75 -24.45 12.13
CA ARG A 193 -2.10 -23.36 12.87
C ARG A 193 -0.75 -23.08 12.21
N MET A 194 -0.68 -21.95 11.52
CA MET A 194 0.50 -21.53 10.77
C MET A 194 1.28 -20.45 11.52
N VAL A 195 2.61 -20.53 11.47
CA VAL A 195 3.51 -19.63 12.20
C VAL A 195 4.70 -19.23 11.33
N THR A 196 5.20 -18.01 11.51
CA THR A 196 6.42 -17.49 10.85
C THR A 196 7.68 -17.62 11.71
N ARG A 197 7.62 -18.38 12.81
CA ARG A 197 8.71 -18.54 13.79
C ARG A 197 10.03 -18.90 13.11
N ASN A 198 11.09 -18.11 13.34
CA ASN A 198 12.41 -18.23 12.73
C ASN A 198 12.46 -18.06 11.19
N LYS A 199 11.37 -17.56 10.59
CA LYS A 199 11.23 -17.26 9.15
C LYS A 199 10.90 -15.78 8.92
N GLY A 200 10.26 -15.16 9.89
CA GLY A 200 10.01 -13.72 9.96
C GLY A 200 9.60 -13.36 11.39
N ASP A 201 10.47 -12.62 12.08
CA ASP A 201 10.29 -12.16 13.46
C ASP A 201 10.63 -10.67 13.50
N TRP A 202 9.60 -9.81 13.45
CA TRP A 202 9.77 -8.36 13.37
C TRP A 202 9.62 -7.71 14.75
N THR A 203 10.43 -6.68 15.01
CA THR A 203 10.27 -5.80 16.16
C THR A 203 9.89 -4.42 15.64
N TYR A 204 8.71 -3.94 16.04
CA TYR A 204 8.05 -2.76 15.50
C TYR A 204 7.64 -2.92 14.03
N GLY A 205 6.79 -2.00 13.57
CA GLY A 205 6.25 -1.99 12.22
C GLY A 205 4.73 -2.00 12.20
N ARG A 206 4.18 -2.04 10.99
CA ARG A 206 2.75 -2.17 10.71
C ARG A 206 2.51 -3.53 10.08
N ILE A 207 1.61 -4.32 10.67
CA ILE A 207 1.21 -5.63 10.15
C ILE A 207 -0.24 -5.50 9.71
N GLU A 208 -0.51 -5.81 8.45
CA GLU A 208 -1.85 -5.82 7.90
C GLU A 208 -2.23 -7.22 7.43
N VAL A 209 -3.47 -7.62 7.71
CA VAL A 209 -4.03 -8.89 7.26
C VAL A 209 -5.42 -8.61 6.71
N ARG A 210 -5.66 -8.99 5.45
CA ARG A 210 -7.00 -8.97 4.84
C ARG A 210 -7.59 -10.38 4.91
N ALA A 211 -8.55 -10.60 5.80
CA ALA A 211 -9.17 -11.91 6.01
C ALA A 211 -10.70 -11.85 6.02
N LYS A 212 -11.32 -12.96 5.63
CA LYS A 212 -12.75 -13.22 5.85
C LYS A 212 -12.88 -14.34 6.88
N LEU A 213 -13.59 -14.08 7.97
CA LEU A 213 -13.72 -15.02 9.07
C LEU A 213 -14.85 -16.03 8.83
N PRO A 214 -14.72 -17.28 9.33
CA PRO A 214 -15.80 -18.26 9.27
C PRO A 214 -16.96 -17.83 10.18
N ALA A 215 -18.16 -18.32 9.84
CA ALA A 215 -19.33 -18.21 10.70
C ALA A 215 -19.61 -19.57 11.35
N GLY A 216 -19.83 -19.60 12.66
CA GLY A 216 -20.21 -20.81 13.38
C GLY A 216 -19.98 -20.73 14.88
N THR A 217 -20.81 -21.42 15.67
CA THR A 217 -20.57 -21.54 17.11
C THR A 217 -19.32 -22.40 17.35
N GLY A 218 -18.41 -21.91 18.20
CA GLY A 218 -17.18 -22.61 18.55
C GLY A 218 -16.00 -22.38 17.59
N THR A 219 -16.19 -21.63 16.50
CA THR A 219 -15.06 -21.20 15.67
C THR A 219 -14.31 -20.06 16.35
N TRP A 220 -12.99 -20.16 16.43
CA TRP A 220 -12.12 -19.13 17.01
C TRP A 220 -10.93 -18.84 16.07
N PRO A 221 -11.12 -17.97 15.06
CA PRO A 221 -10.03 -17.54 14.19
C PRO A 221 -9.13 -16.53 14.92
N ALA A 222 -7.82 -16.73 14.84
CA ALA A 222 -6.77 -15.86 15.37
C ALA A 222 -5.50 -15.98 14.52
#